data_AF-A0A4R5AEP0-F1
#
_entry.id   AF-A0A4R5AEP0-F1
#
_cell.length_a   1.000
_cell.length_b   1.000
_cell.length_c   1.000
_cell.angle_alpha   90.00
_cell.angle_beta   90.00
_cell.angle_gamma   90.00
#
_symmetry.space_group_name_H-M   'P 1'
#
loop_
_entity.id
_entity.type
_entity.pdbx_description
1 polymer ?
#
loop_
_entity_poly.entity_id
_entity_poly.type
_entity_poly.pdbx_seq_one_letter_code
_entity_poly.pdbx_strand_id
1 'polypeptide(L)'
;MSGALTRRTLIAGASAAGLALTLAPAATAAEPTAYAAFRLVRTRPNTPSVPEITLPAGYSILAGTRYSVASRAEYYTFVVGPRNDAGVEIAVRWPGVAVETVVHQDTHLTMRPDPADGDRFTFTLPVRQSSADANQPTLQVWSIPENVPGMHWRIEHNDPDRVAGPWTTVPWPAGQVRSVVHQLVAANYICHASGLVATAAAKGHRWVLMGFETNNTLHPDNPPHWHISYNSGADFSAKTHNPHLWFDSDGRNYYNGMDVTGLGRLRYYVGDPAPMYDFIGTANGGRGNLTCTMTLREDGGIDIAAPTGPTYAIAAGRDGTLLEEVTVLRDGAPWLRVATIDRVRFGVTAIEVTGLADSRESASRVLRYDRLTGVLR
;
A
#
# COMPACT_ATOMS: atom_id res chain seq x y z
N MET A 1 -44.82 -54.16 14.42
CA MET A 1 -44.86 -54.40 15.88
C MET A 1 -44.41 -53.09 16.52
N SER A 2 -45.23 -52.40 17.32
CA SER A 2 -45.62 -52.74 18.70
C SER A 2 -44.41 -52.72 19.64
N GLY A 3 -44.32 -51.82 20.62
CA GLY A 3 -45.30 -50.76 20.96
C GLY A 3 -44.78 -49.75 21.98
N ALA A 4 -45.58 -48.71 22.25
CA ALA A 4 -45.31 -47.75 23.32
C ALA A 4 -45.82 -48.25 24.68
N LEU A 5 -45.16 -47.86 25.77
CA LEU A 5 -45.65 -48.02 27.14
C LEU A 5 -45.50 -46.71 27.93
N THR A 6 -46.30 -46.56 29.00
CA THR A 6 -46.78 -45.25 29.45
C THR A 6 -46.76 -45.01 30.96
N ARG A 7 -46.33 -43.79 31.35
CA ARG A 7 -46.81 -42.91 32.45
C ARG A 7 -47.16 -43.47 33.86
N ARG A 8 -46.64 -42.72 34.86
CA ARG A 8 -47.07 -42.61 36.30
C ARG A 8 -46.64 -43.79 37.18
N THR A 9 -46.33 -43.64 38.49
CA THR A 9 -46.77 -42.69 39.56
C THR A 9 -45.52 -42.41 40.46
N LEU A 10 -45.15 -41.22 40.95
CA LEU A 10 -45.72 -40.39 42.06
C LEU A 10 -45.89 -41.20 43.38
N ILE A 11 -45.59 -40.80 44.63
CA ILE A 11 -45.11 -39.58 45.38
C ILE A 11 -44.45 -40.14 46.70
N ALA A 12 -43.53 -39.56 47.50
CA ALA A 12 -42.91 -38.22 47.70
C ALA A 12 -41.38 -38.41 48.00
N GLY A 13 -40.57 -37.52 48.61
CA GLY A 13 -40.69 -36.10 49.02
C GLY A 13 -39.92 -35.76 50.32
N ALA A 14 -38.92 -34.87 50.29
CA ALA A 14 -38.24 -34.30 51.47
C ALA A 14 -37.57 -32.93 51.17
N SER A 15 -37.53 -32.05 52.17
CA SER A 15 -37.25 -30.61 52.05
C SER A 15 -35.80 -30.18 51.83
N ALA A 16 -35.65 -29.11 51.02
CA ALA A 16 -34.81 -27.93 51.23
C ALA A 16 -33.35 -28.05 51.68
N ALA A 17 -32.44 -27.69 50.76
CA ALA A 17 -31.31 -26.79 51.06
C ALA A 17 -31.09 -25.87 49.84
N GLY A 18 -31.23 -24.55 50.02
CA GLY A 18 -31.08 -23.59 48.93
C GLY A 18 -29.64 -23.13 48.78
N LEU A 19 -28.92 -23.64 47.77
CA LEU A 19 -27.69 -23.00 47.28
C LEU A 19 -28.04 -22.13 46.08
N ALA A 20 -28.24 -20.83 46.34
CA ALA A 20 -28.25 -19.83 45.27
C ALA A 20 -26.82 -19.70 44.74
N LEU A 21 -26.51 -20.48 43.69
CA LEU A 21 -25.32 -20.26 42.89
C LEU A 21 -25.47 -18.90 42.20
N THR A 22 -24.91 -17.87 42.84
CA THR A 22 -24.67 -16.56 42.24
C THR A 22 -23.67 -16.76 41.11
N LEU A 23 -24.18 -17.06 39.92
CA LEU A 23 -23.43 -16.93 38.68
C LEU A 23 -22.82 -15.52 38.69
N ALA A 24 -21.49 -15.45 38.78
CA ALA A 24 -20.80 -14.18 38.61
C ALA A 24 -21.27 -13.56 37.29
N PRO A 25 -21.49 -12.23 37.22
CA PRO A 25 -21.90 -11.60 35.98
C PRO A 25 -20.91 -12.00 34.90
N ALA A 26 -21.42 -12.67 33.85
CA ALA A 26 -20.57 -13.16 32.78
C ALA A 26 -19.78 -11.95 32.25
N ALA A 27 -18.45 -12.03 32.34
CA ALA A 27 -17.59 -10.92 31.96
C ALA A 27 -17.89 -10.59 30.50
N THR A 28 -18.58 -9.47 30.28
CA THR A 28 -18.88 -8.96 28.94
C THR A 28 -17.55 -8.80 28.23
N ALA A 29 -17.32 -9.63 27.21
CA ALA A 29 -16.09 -9.57 26.45
C ALA A 29 -15.89 -8.12 26.01
N ALA A 30 -14.76 -7.53 26.40
CA ALA A 30 -14.49 -6.12 26.13
C ALA A 30 -14.68 -5.86 24.63
N GLU A 31 -15.49 -4.87 24.27
CA GLU A 31 -15.82 -4.62 22.86
C GLU A 31 -14.52 -4.48 22.06
N PRO A 32 -14.38 -5.19 20.92
CA PRO A 32 -13.10 -5.36 20.27
C PRO A 32 -12.54 -4.01 19.86
N THR A 33 -11.40 -3.63 20.45
CA THR A 33 -10.71 -2.38 20.17
C THR A 33 -10.48 -2.23 18.67
N ALA A 34 -11.06 -1.19 18.11
CA ALA A 34 -10.97 -0.86 16.70
C ALA A 34 -10.25 0.47 16.50
N TYR A 35 -9.75 0.64 15.29
CA TYR A 35 -8.95 1.78 14.86
C TYR A 35 -9.59 2.47 13.66
N ALA A 36 -9.27 3.73 13.51
CA ALA A 36 -9.43 4.49 12.29
C ALA A 36 -8.29 5.50 12.16
N ALA A 37 -8.04 5.99 10.96
CA ALA A 37 -7.34 7.25 10.75
C ALA A 37 -8.23 8.22 9.98
N PHE A 38 -7.90 9.50 10.00
CA PHE A 38 -8.41 10.48 9.05
C PHE A 38 -7.36 11.53 8.72
N ARG A 39 -7.51 12.17 7.56
CA ARG A 39 -6.81 13.41 7.21
C ARG A 39 -7.77 14.58 7.16
N LEU A 40 -7.30 15.74 7.61
CA LEU A 40 -7.87 17.05 7.33
C LEU A 40 -6.99 17.71 6.26
N VAL A 41 -7.53 17.89 5.05
CA VAL A 41 -6.77 18.45 3.93
C VAL A 41 -7.04 19.94 3.81
N ARG A 42 -5.98 20.76 3.76
CA ARG A 42 -6.08 22.21 3.56
C ARG A 42 -6.41 22.52 2.08
N THR A 43 -7.22 23.54 1.86
CA THR A 43 -7.46 24.11 0.51
C THR A 43 -6.18 24.60 -0.19
N ARG A 44 -5.15 24.95 0.58
CA ARG A 44 -3.81 25.34 0.09
C ARG A 44 -2.72 24.90 1.09
N PRO A 45 -1.56 24.40 0.62
CA PRO A 45 -0.41 24.14 1.47
C PRO A 45 0.10 25.41 2.17
N ASN A 46 0.46 25.28 3.45
CA ASN A 46 0.94 26.38 4.30
C ASN A 46 1.90 25.84 5.39
N THR A 47 2.27 26.66 6.37
CA THR A 47 3.02 26.20 7.57
C THR A 47 2.27 25.05 8.28
N PRO A 48 2.96 23.94 8.63
CA PRO A 48 2.38 22.86 9.42
C PRO A 48 1.82 23.37 10.77
N SER A 49 0.65 22.86 11.14
CA SER A 49 -0.07 23.21 12.37
C SER A 49 -1.02 22.06 12.75
N VAL A 50 -1.50 22.05 13.99
CA VAL A 50 -2.35 20.98 14.54
C VAL A 50 -3.74 21.56 14.89
N PRO A 51 -4.84 20.86 14.58
CA PRO A 51 -6.20 21.25 14.99
C PRO A 51 -6.49 20.94 16.47
N GLU A 52 -7.49 21.62 17.03
CA GLU A 52 -8.23 21.15 18.20
C GLU A 52 -9.20 20.04 17.76
N ILE A 53 -9.15 18.85 18.38
CA ILE A 53 -10.02 17.71 18.05
C ILE A 53 -10.74 17.23 19.31
N THR A 54 -12.06 17.12 19.23
CA THR A 54 -12.90 16.53 20.28
C THR A 54 -13.48 15.20 19.79
N LEU A 55 -13.30 14.15 20.60
CA LEU A 55 -13.84 12.82 20.39
C LEU A 55 -14.95 12.52 21.42
N PRO A 56 -15.91 11.63 21.13
CA PRO A 56 -16.91 11.21 22.11
C PRO A 56 -16.30 10.26 23.15
N ALA A 57 -17.00 10.10 24.27
CA ALA A 57 -16.57 9.24 25.37
C ALA A 57 -16.32 7.79 24.90
N GLY A 58 -15.22 7.20 25.40
CA GLY A 58 -14.75 5.87 25.00
C GLY A 58 -13.74 5.87 23.84
N TYR A 59 -13.55 6.99 23.14
CA TYR A 59 -12.60 7.13 22.03
C TYR A 59 -11.46 8.08 22.39
N SER A 60 -10.26 7.79 21.88
CA SER A 60 -9.07 8.62 22.08
C SER A 60 -8.22 8.72 20.81
N ILE A 61 -7.37 9.75 20.75
CA ILE A 61 -6.31 9.83 19.75
C ILE A 61 -5.22 8.81 20.13
N LEU A 62 -4.79 8.00 19.16
CA LEU A 62 -3.77 6.97 19.39
C LEU A 62 -2.42 7.63 19.73
N ALA A 63 -1.88 7.35 20.91
CA ALA A 63 -0.71 8.05 21.43
C ALA A 63 0.58 7.73 20.65
N GLY A 64 1.29 8.77 20.20
CA GLY A 64 2.63 8.70 19.62
C GLY A 64 2.79 9.63 18.42
N THR A 65 3.97 10.22 18.23
CA THR A 65 4.23 11.21 17.18
C THR A 65 4.06 10.68 15.75
N ARG A 66 4.16 9.36 15.54
CA ARG A 66 3.84 8.72 14.25
C ARG A 66 2.33 8.64 13.95
N TYR A 67 1.46 8.87 14.93
CA TYR A 67 0.01 8.73 14.82
C TYR A 67 -0.75 10.06 14.82
N SER A 68 -0.04 11.20 14.85
CA SER A 68 -0.62 12.54 14.74
C SER A 68 0.41 13.46 14.08
N VAL A 69 0.23 13.79 12.80
CA VAL A 69 1.26 14.46 11.98
C VAL A 69 0.67 15.63 11.20
N ALA A 70 1.35 16.77 11.22
CA ALA A 70 1.08 17.91 10.36
C ALA A 70 2.12 18.00 9.24
N SER A 71 1.67 17.98 7.99
CA SER A 71 2.45 18.37 6.81
C SER A 71 2.07 19.79 6.36
N ARG A 72 2.57 20.23 5.21
CA ARG A 72 2.21 21.54 4.65
C ARG A 72 0.79 21.53 4.08
N ALA A 73 0.37 20.43 3.44
CA ALA A 73 -0.94 20.28 2.81
C ALA A 73 -2.04 19.74 3.74
N GLU A 74 -1.72 18.95 4.76
CA GLU A 74 -2.71 18.21 5.54
C GLU A 74 -2.27 17.96 7.00
N TYR A 75 -3.23 17.65 7.87
CA TYR A 75 -2.97 17.04 9.17
C TYR A 75 -3.64 15.67 9.20
N TYR A 76 -2.97 14.64 9.68
CA TYR A 76 -3.56 13.31 9.87
C TYR A 76 -3.43 12.81 11.29
N THR A 77 -4.41 12.02 11.72
CA THR A 77 -4.36 11.38 13.04
C THR A 77 -5.13 10.06 13.08
N PHE A 78 -4.79 9.25 14.09
CA PHE A 78 -5.42 7.96 14.36
C PHE A 78 -6.34 8.05 15.59
N VAL A 79 -7.49 7.39 15.51
CA VAL A 79 -8.48 7.24 16.59
C VAL A 79 -8.51 5.77 16.99
N VAL A 80 -8.61 5.50 18.29
CA VAL A 80 -8.79 4.18 18.88
C VAL A 80 -9.96 4.20 19.87
N GLY A 81 -10.74 3.11 19.92
CA GLY A 81 -11.89 2.97 20.80
C GLY A 81 -12.67 1.69 20.52
N PRO A 82 -13.92 1.58 21.00
CA PRO A 82 -14.84 0.51 20.60
C PRO A 82 -15.07 0.47 19.09
N ARG A 83 -15.45 -0.70 18.56
CA ARG A 83 -15.86 -0.81 17.16
C ARG A 83 -17.22 -0.15 16.94
N ASN A 84 -17.28 0.79 16.00
CA ASN A 84 -18.52 1.42 15.57
C ASN A 84 -18.57 1.53 14.04
N ASP A 85 -19.40 0.67 13.43
CA ASP A 85 -19.54 0.58 11.98
C ASP A 85 -20.36 1.73 11.39
N ALA A 86 -21.32 2.29 12.13
CA ALA A 86 -22.03 3.52 11.73
C ALA A 86 -21.14 4.77 11.83
N GLY A 87 -20.14 4.70 12.72
CA GLY A 87 -19.15 5.73 12.96
C GLY A 87 -19.51 6.69 14.09
N VAL A 88 -18.49 7.43 14.54
CA VAL A 88 -18.58 8.42 15.61
C VAL A 88 -18.56 9.84 15.05
N GLU A 89 -19.29 10.76 15.66
CA GLU A 89 -19.11 12.18 15.36
C GLU A 89 -17.80 12.69 15.99
N ILE A 90 -16.97 13.32 15.16
CA ILE A 90 -15.75 14.02 15.58
C ILE A 90 -15.99 15.50 15.32
N ALA A 91 -15.68 16.34 16.32
CA ALA A 91 -15.67 17.79 16.16
C ALA A 91 -14.24 18.29 16.05
N VAL A 92 -14.00 19.17 15.08
CA VAL A 92 -12.70 19.77 14.78
C VAL A 92 -12.83 21.28 14.84
N ARG A 93 -11.80 21.94 15.35
CA ARG A 93 -11.63 23.39 15.26
C ARG A 93 -10.18 23.71 14.88
N TRP A 94 -9.97 24.47 13.81
CA TRP A 94 -8.62 24.72 13.28
C TRP A 94 -8.43 26.19 12.89
N PRO A 95 -8.14 27.07 13.88
CA PRO A 95 -8.15 28.51 13.69
C PRO A 95 -7.33 29.03 12.51
N GLY A 96 -7.98 29.75 11.59
CA GLY A 96 -7.36 30.33 10.40
C GLY A 96 -6.98 29.33 9.30
N VAL A 97 -7.48 28.09 9.35
CA VAL A 97 -7.16 27.04 8.38
C VAL A 97 -8.40 26.59 7.60
N ALA A 98 -8.52 27.06 6.36
CA ALA A 98 -9.54 26.60 5.43
C ALA A 98 -9.29 25.14 5.01
N VAL A 99 -10.05 24.22 5.61
CA VAL A 99 -10.11 22.79 5.27
C VAL A 99 -10.98 22.58 4.03
N GLU A 100 -10.48 21.81 3.07
CA GLU A 100 -11.18 21.46 1.82
C GLU A 100 -12.06 20.22 2.00
N THR A 101 -11.54 19.21 2.69
CA THR A 101 -12.18 17.91 2.83
C THR A 101 -11.56 17.11 3.98
N VAL A 102 -12.30 16.11 4.45
CA VAL A 102 -11.79 15.07 5.36
C VAL A 102 -11.70 13.76 4.59
N VAL A 103 -10.57 13.06 4.71
CA VAL A 103 -10.34 11.76 4.03
C VAL A 103 -10.22 10.64 5.05
N HIS A 104 -10.88 9.51 4.79
CA HIS A 104 -10.74 8.25 5.52
C HIS A 104 -10.71 7.10 4.52
N GLN A 105 -9.64 6.31 4.56
CA GLN A 105 -9.38 5.25 3.57
C GLN A 105 -9.46 5.85 2.15
N ASP A 106 -10.21 5.19 1.26
CA ASP A 106 -10.50 5.59 -0.11
C ASP A 106 -11.63 6.65 -0.25
N THR A 107 -12.19 7.14 0.87
CA THR A 107 -13.41 7.97 0.89
C THR A 107 -13.19 9.40 1.40
N HIS A 108 -14.00 10.33 0.88
CA HIS A 108 -14.19 11.66 1.45
C HIS A 108 -15.37 11.66 2.43
N LEU A 109 -15.15 12.14 3.65
CA LEU A 109 -16.19 12.22 4.68
C LEU A 109 -16.91 13.57 4.64
N THR A 110 -18.23 13.55 4.72
CA THR A 110 -19.07 14.76 4.70
C THR A 110 -18.82 15.64 5.93
N MET A 111 -18.17 16.79 5.68
CA MET A 111 -18.01 17.87 6.66
C MET A 111 -19.34 18.59 6.91
N ARG A 112 -19.55 19.01 8.15
CA ARG A 112 -20.70 19.77 8.63
C ARG A 112 -20.18 21.03 9.35
N PRO A 113 -20.08 22.20 8.68
CA PRO A 113 -19.59 23.43 9.30
C PRO A 113 -20.46 23.88 10.47
N ASP A 114 -19.84 24.49 11.48
CA ASP A 114 -20.57 25.18 12.54
C ASP A 114 -20.97 26.59 12.05
N PRO A 115 -22.27 26.95 12.03
CA PRO A 115 -22.70 28.27 11.59
C PRO A 115 -22.32 29.41 12.55
N ALA A 116 -21.83 29.11 13.76
CA ALA A 116 -21.40 30.09 14.76
C ALA A 116 -19.87 30.24 14.87
N ASP A 117 -19.08 29.29 14.35
CA ASP A 117 -17.61 29.35 14.35
C ASP A 117 -17.08 28.80 13.01
N GLY A 118 -16.63 29.71 12.13
CA GLY A 118 -16.14 29.35 10.79
C GLY A 118 -14.85 28.54 10.77
N ASP A 119 -14.13 28.45 11.88
CA ASP A 119 -12.96 27.58 12.04
C ASP A 119 -13.35 26.16 12.51
N ARG A 120 -14.65 25.88 12.74
CA ARG A 120 -15.17 24.66 13.36
C ARG A 120 -16.10 23.86 12.42
N PHE A 121 -16.00 22.53 12.49
CA PHE A 121 -16.88 21.60 11.78
C PHE A 121 -16.96 20.25 12.48
N THR A 122 -17.96 19.44 12.15
CA THR A 122 -18.01 18.01 12.51
C THR A 122 -18.00 17.11 11.27
N PHE A 123 -17.65 15.84 11.47
CA PHE A 123 -17.80 14.78 10.47
C PHE A 123 -18.04 13.44 11.18
N THR A 124 -18.40 12.39 10.44
CA THR A 124 -18.64 11.04 11.01
C THR A 124 -17.55 10.07 10.58
N LEU A 125 -16.78 9.52 11.52
CA LEU A 125 -15.68 8.59 11.26
C LEU A 125 -16.09 7.14 11.57
N PRO A 126 -16.08 6.22 10.60
CA PRO A 126 -16.22 4.79 10.87
C PRO A 126 -15.00 4.24 11.62
N VAL A 127 -15.20 3.59 12.77
CA VAL A 127 -14.11 3.03 13.59
C VAL A 127 -14.21 1.50 13.52
N ARG A 128 -13.54 0.93 12.51
CA ARG A 128 -13.75 -0.47 12.09
C ARG A 128 -12.49 -1.33 11.94
N GLN A 129 -11.30 -0.71 11.84
CA GLN A 129 -10.08 -1.42 11.47
C GLN A 129 -9.50 -2.22 12.65
N SER A 130 -8.89 -3.37 12.36
CA SER A 130 -8.32 -4.27 13.37
C SER A 130 -6.95 -3.83 13.91
N SER A 131 -6.26 -2.91 13.22
CA SER A 131 -5.01 -2.32 13.65
C SER A 131 -4.88 -0.87 13.15
N ALA A 132 -3.90 -0.13 13.66
CA ALA A 132 -3.51 1.14 13.07
C ALA A 132 -3.05 0.93 11.61
N ASP A 133 -2.19 -0.06 11.35
CA ASP A 133 -1.59 -0.31 10.04
C ASP A 133 -2.64 -0.62 8.94
N ALA A 134 -3.81 -1.17 9.30
CA ALA A 134 -4.97 -1.31 8.40
C ALA A 134 -5.61 0.04 7.96
N ASN A 135 -4.96 1.17 8.23
CA ASN A 135 -5.29 2.48 7.69
C ASN A 135 -4.23 3.03 6.72
N GLN A 136 -3.32 2.20 6.15
CA GLN A 136 -2.41 2.65 5.07
C GLN A 136 -3.12 3.45 3.96
N PRO A 137 -4.31 3.03 3.43
CA PRO A 137 -5.01 3.80 2.38
C PRO A 137 -5.49 5.18 2.84
N THR A 138 -5.56 5.42 4.16
CA THR A 138 -5.84 6.76 4.68
C THR A 138 -4.60 7.65 4.64
N LEU A 139 -3.38 7.12 4.81
CA LEU A 139 -2.17 7.93 4.77
C LEU A 139 -1.70 8.14 3.33
N GLN A 140 -1.30 7.04 2.70
CA GLN A 140 -0.66 7.01 1.39
C GLN A 140 -1.63 7.42 0.27
N VAL A 141 -1.13 7.71 -0.92
CA VAL A 141 -1.97 7.91 -2.11
C VAL A 141 -1.42 7.06 -3.26
N TRP A 142 -2.16 6.02 -3.66
CA TRP A 142 -1.75 5.14 -4.75
C TRP A 142 -2.89 4.85 -5.73
N SER A 143 -2.59 4.85 -7.03
CA SER A 143 -3.47 4.23 -8.05
C SER A 143 -3.22 2.72 -8.10
N ILE A 144 -4.20 1.94 -8.54
CA ILE A 144 -4.04 0.51 -8.88
C ILE A 144 -4.38 0.32 -10.37
N PRO A 145 -3.43 0.50 -11.31
CA PRO A 145 -3.72 0.45 -12.75
C PRO A 145 -4.00 -0.97 -13.25
N GLU A 146 -3.65 -2.01 -12.50
CA GLU A 146 -3.95 -3.41 -12.80
C GLU A 146 -3.99 -4.26 -11.51
N ASN A 147 -5.06 -5.04 -11.33
CA ASN A 147 -5.18 -6.04 -10.26
C ASN A 147 -5.94 -7.25 -10.80
N VAL A 148 -5.20 -8.26 -11.26
CA VAL A 148 -5.68 -9.44 -11.98
C VAL A 148 -5.02 -10.71 -11.43
N PRO A 149 -5.52 -11.92 -11.73
CA PRO A 149 -4.78 -13.14 -11.43
C PRO A 149 -3.34 -13.06 -11.98
N GLY A 150 -2.35 -13.25 -11.11
CA GLY A 150 -0.93 -13.15 -11.47
C GLY A 150 -0.26 -11.77 -11.30
N MET A 151 -1.01 -10.67 -11.12
CA MET A 151 -0.44 -9.31 -11.03
C MET A 151 -1.25 -8.37 -10.12
N HIS A 152 -0.56 -7.72 -9.18
CA HIS A 152 -1.06 -6.57 -8.41
C HIS A 152 -0.11 -5.39 -8.60
N TRP A 153 -0.49 -4.44 -9.44
CA TRP A 153 0.31 -3.25 -9.75
C TRP A 153 -0.34 -2.00 -9.15
N ARG A 154 0.44 -1.25 -8.37
CA ARG A 154 0.10 0.10 -7.89
C ARG A 154 1.15 1.15 -8.29
N ILE A 155 0.76 2.42 -8.21
CA ILE A 155 1.64 3.58 -8.44
C ILE A 155 1.42 4.58 -7.30
N GLU A 156 2.47 4.91 -6.56
CA GLU A 156 2.47 5.83 -5.41
C GLU A 156 2.70 7.29 -5.83
N HIS A 157 1.76 8.16 -5.44
CA HIS A 157 1.67 9.56 -5.90
C HIS A 157 2.24 10.52 -4.84
N ASN A 158 3.55 10.65 -4.88
CA ASN A 158 4.35 11.42 -3.92
C ASN A 158 4.21 12.95 -4.12
N ASP A 159 3.81 13.69 -3.08
CA ASP A 159 3.68 15.17 -3.10
C ASP A 159 4.61 15.84 -2.06
N PRO A 160 5.49 16.78 -2.47
CA PRO A 160 6.40 17.48 -1.55
C PRO A 160 5.69 18.32 -0.48
N ASP A 161 4.41 18.68 -0.65
CA ASP A 161 3.65 19.36 0.41
C ASP A 161 3.03 18.38 1.44
N ARG A 162 3.06 17.06 1.19
CA ARG A 162 2.44 16.02 2.05
C ARG A 162 3.45 15.22 2.89
N VAL A 163 4.75 15.47 2.75
CA VAL A 163 5.84 14.74 3.44
C VAL A 163 5.65 14.57 4.95
N ALA A 164 6.08 13.42 5.47
CA ALA A 164 5.96 13.07 6.89
C ALA A 164 7.15 12.24 7.41
N GLY A 165 7.31 12.19 8.73
CA GLY A 165 8.35 11.38 9.37
C GLY A 165 9.76 11.78 8.88
N PRO A 166 10.65 10.81 8.57
CA PRO A 166 12.01 11.09 8.08
C PRO A 166 12.08 12.04 6.88
N TRP A 167 11.05 12.06 6.03
CA TRP A 167 10.96 12.90 4.84
C TRP A 167 10.81 14.39 5.13
N THR A 168 10.54 14.77 6.38
CA THR A 168 10.51 16.18 6.82
C THR A 168 11.90 16.78 7.07
N THR A 169 12.94 15.95 7.14
CA THR A 169 14.31 16.36 7.55
C THR A 169 15.39 16.07 6.51
N VAL A 170 15.02 15.58 5.32
CA VAL A 170 15.94 15.26 4.22
C VAL A 170 15.56 16.00 2.93
N PRO A 171 16.45 16.12 1.93
CA PRO A 171 16.09 16.66 0.62
C PRO A 171 14.95 15.86 -0.04
N TRP A 172 14.09 16.55 -0.78
CA TRP A 172 13.02 15.93 -1.55
C TRP A 172 13.59 14.98 -2.64
N PRO A 173 13.16 13.70 -2.73
CA PRO A 173 13.69 12.71 -3.67
C PRO A 173 13.24 12.93 -5.12
N ALA A 174 13.62 14.07 -5.70
CA ALA A 174 13.17 14.52 -7.02
C ALA A 174 13.65 13.66 -8.20
N GLY A 175 14.75 12.92 -8.05
CA GLY A 175 15.20 11.95 -9.06
C GLY A 175 14.36 10.68 -9.00
N GLN A 176 14.24 10.12 -7.81
CA GLN A 176 13.58 8.86 -7.53
C GLN A 176 12.07 8.92 -7.81
N VAL A 177 11.39 10.01 -7.43
CA VAL A 177 9.94 10.18 -7.68
C VAL A 177 9.62 10.26 -9.18
N ARG A 178 10.49 10.86 -10.01
CA ARG A 178 10.34 10.80 -11.48
C ARG A 178 10.61 9.39 -11.99
N SER A 179 11.73 8.80 -11.58
CA SER A 179 12.23 7.56 -12.15
C SER A 179 11.33 6.35 -11.86
N VAL A 180 10.82 6.22 -10.64
CA VAL A 180 10.09 5.01 -10.19
C VAL A 180 8.85 4.71 -11.04
N VAL A 181 8.13 5.74 -11.53
CA VAL A 181 6.90 5.54 -12.31
C VAL A 181 7.20 4.99 -13.70
N HIS A 182 8.30 5.41 -14.35
CA HIS A 182 8.76 4.80 -15.61
C HIS A 182 9.12 3.33 -15.40
N GLN A 183 9.85 3.03 -14.31
CA GLN A 183 10.34 1.69 -14.01
C GLN A 183 9.19 0.73 -13.63
N LEU A 184 8.17 1.20 -12.92
CA LEU A 184 6.94 0.43 -12.63
C LEU A 184 6.17 0.07 -13.91
N VAL A 185 5.99 1.02 -14.84
CA VAL A 185 5.35 0.74 -16.14
C VAL A 185 6.20 -0.24 -16.95
N ALA A 186 7.52 -0.05 -17.02
CA ALA A 186 8.42 -0.97 -17.71
C ALA A 186 8.37 -2.39 -17.13
N ALA A 187 8.41 -2.52 -15.79
CA ALA A 187 8.26 -3.80 -15.10
C ALA A 187 6.92 -4.50 -15.42
N ASN A 188 5.81 -3.76 -15.50
CA ASN A 188 4.51 -4.32 -15.87
C ASN A 188 4.52 -4.94 -17.28
N TYR A 189 5.02 -4.20 -18.28
CA TYR A 189 5.15 -4.69 -19.65
C TYR A 189 6.09 -5.91 -19.74
N ILE A 190 7.20 -5.90 -18.99
CA ILE A 190 8.12 -7.04 -18.90
C ILE A 190 7.42 -8.26 -18.28
N CYS A 191 6.76 -8.13 -17.13
CA CYS A 191 6.09 -9.25 -16.45
C CYS A 191 5.00 -9.91 -17.30
N HIS A 192 4.30 -9.14 -18.14
CA HIS A 192 3.37 -9.69 -19.14
C HIS A 192 4.10 -10.40 -20.29
N ALA A 193 5.04 -9.73 -20.96
CA ALA A 193 5.70 -10.25 -22.17
C ALA A 193 6.73 -11.37 -21.92
N SER A 194 7.13 -11.57 -20.66
CA SER A 194 7.91 -12.74 -20.20
C SER A 194 7.03 -13.92 -19.75
N GLY A 195 5.71 -13.77 -19.73
CA GLY A 195 4.79 -14.79 -19.22
C GLY A 195 4.82 -14.98 -17.70
N LEU A 196 5.54 -14.12 -16.95
CA LEU A 196 5.63 -14.16 -15.50
C LEU A 196 4.26 -13.98 -14.83
N VAL A 197 3.41 -13.07 -15.34
CA VAL A 197 2.02 -12.90 -14.88
C VAL A 197 1.21 -14.18 -15.09
N ALA A 198 1.19 -14.72 -16.31
CA ALA A 198 0.42 -15.92 -16.63
C ALA A 198 0.87 -17.16 -15.82
N THR A 199 2.18 -17.29 -15.59
CA THR A 199 2.78 -18.38 -14.80
C THR A 199 2.47 -18.25 -13.30
N ALA A 200 2.35 -17.03 -12.78
CA ALA A 200 1.87 -16.79 -11.43
C ALA A 200 0.35 -17.06 -11.32
N ALA A 201 -0.44 -16.55 -12.26
CA ALA A 201 -1.89 -16.76 -12.34
C ALA A 201 -2.29 -18.25 -12.32
N ALA A 202 -1.60 -19.07 -13.12
CA ALA A 202 -1.83 -20.51 -13.22
C ALA A 202 -1.59 -21.29 -11.92
N LYS A 203 -0.92 -20.68 -10.93
CA LYS A 203 -0.66 -21.25 -9.60
C LYS A 203 -1.52 -20.64 -8.49
N GLY A 204 -2.34 -19.62 -8.79
CA GLY A 204 -2.96 -18.77 -7.76
C GLY A 204 -1.95 -17.87 -7.03
N HIS A 205 -0.79 -17.62 -7.64
CA HIS A 205 0.28 -16.74 -7.16
C HIS A 205 0.17 -15.37 -7.84
N ARG A 206 1.00 -14.39 -7.42
CA ARG A 206 1.05 -13.08 -8.08
C ARG A 206 2.41 -12.40 -7.99
N TRP A 207 2.70 -11.59 -9.00
CA TRP A 207 3.66 -10.51 -8.94
C TRP A 207 3.04 -9.27 -8.29
N VAL A 208 3.87 -8.48 -7.61
CA VAL A 208 3.46 -7.22 -6.98
C VAL A 208 4.42 -6.12 -7.41
N LEU A 209 3.89 -5.05 -8.01
CA LEU A 209 4.65 -3.89 -8.46
C LEU A 209 4.25 -2.68 -7.62
N MET A 210 5.20 -2.10 -6.87
CA MET A 210 4.97 -1.01 -5.92
C MET A 210 6.18 -0.06 -5.90
N GLY A 211 5.93 1.25 -5.79
CA GLY A 211 6.93 2.29 -5.54
C GLY A 211 7.24 2.48 -4.05
N PHE A 212 7.53 3.73 -3.67
CA PHE A 212 7.70 4.18 -2.29
C PHE A 212 6.75 5.34 -1.98
N GLU A 213 6.48 5.59 -0.69
CA GLU A 213 5.69 6.72 -0.22
C GLU A 213 6.50 7.66 0.72
N THR A 214 6.22 8.96 0.62
CA THR A 214 6.90 10.05 1.33
C THR A 214 6.11 10.60 2.52
N ASN A 215 4.86 10.18 2.71
CA ASN A 215 3.97 10.65 3.77
C ASN A 215 3.67 9.62 4.89
N ASN A 216 4.20 8.40 4.80
CA ASN A 216 3.87 7.31 5.71
C ASN A 216 4.86 7.24 6.90
N THR A 217 4.36 7.35 8.12
CA THR A 217 5.14 7.17 9.36
C THR A 217 5.05 5.77 9.97
N LEU A 218 4.18 4.90 9.45
CA LEU A 218 4.04 3.51 9.90
C LEU A 218 5.03 2.58 9.18
N HIS A 219 5.14 2.76 7.85
CA HIS A 219 6.18 2.19 7.01
C HIS A 219 6.84 3.34 6.22
N PRO A 220 7.84 4.03 6.81
CA PRO A 220 8.56 5.09 6.12
C PRO A 220 9.59 4.48 5.18
N ASP A 221 9.37 4.60 3.87
CA ASP A 221 10.21 4.02 2.81
C ASP A 221 11.50 4.82 2.59
N ASN A 222 12.23 5.12 3.66
CA ASN A 222 13.41 5.97 3.68
C ASN A 222 14.65 5.16 4.14
N PRO A 223 15.73 5.06 3.35
CA PRO A 223 15.93 5.64 2.01
C PRO A 223 15.03 5.01 0.93
N PRO A 224 14.75 5.74 -0.18
CA PRO A 224 13.74 5.37 -1.18
C PRO A 224 14.11 4.10 -1.94
N HIS A 225 13.12 3.21 -2.08
CA HIS A 225 13.25 1.93 -2.75
C HIS A 225 11.92 1.46 -3.31
N TRP A 226 11.94 0.59 -4.32
CA TRP A 226 10.72 0.06 -4.93
C TRP A 226 10.75 -1.47 -5.05
N HIS A 227 9.67 -2.05 -5.55
CA HIS A 227 9.39 -3.48 -5.42
C HIS A 227 8.95 -4.14 -6.73
N ILE A 228 9.55 -5.29 -7.03
CA ILE A 228 9.08 -6.30 -7.99
C ILE A 228 8.95 -7.63 -7.24
N SER A 229 7.92 -7.75 -6.41
CA SER A 229 7.79 -8.86 -5.44
C SER A 229 7.08 -10.07 -6.05
N TYR A 230 7.45 -11.26 -5.60
CA TYR A 230 6.77 -12.51 -5.94
C TYR A 230 6.12 -13.14 -4.71
N ASN A 231 4.79 -13.21 -4.70
CA ASN A 231 4.01 -13.86 -3.65
C ASN A 231 3.56 -15.24 -4.12
N SER A 232 3.95 -16.29 -3.41
CA SER A 232 3.45 -17.66 -3.60
C SER A 232 2.07 -17.84 -2.96
N GLY A 233 1.10 -17.09 -3.49
CA GLY A 233 -0.29 -17.02 -3.06
C GLY A 233 -0.97 -15.72 -3.54
N ALA A 234 -2.28 -15.61 -3.33
CA ALA A 234 -3.11 -14.56 -3.93
C ALA A 234 -3.08 -13.19 -3.21
N ASP A 235 -2.53 -13.12 -1.99
CA ASP A 235 -2.61 -11.96 -1.10
C ASP A 235 -1.25 -11.61 -0.44
N PHE A 236 -1.25 -10.70 0.53
CA PHE A 236 -0.06 -10.22 1.24
C PHE A 236 0.35 -11.05 2.47
N SER A 237 -0.43 -12.06 2.86
CA SER A 237 -0.06 -13.05 3.90
C SER A 237 0.74 -14.24 3.34
N ALA A 238 0.71 -14.41 2.02
CA ALA A 238 1.49 -15.42 1.30
C ALA A 238 3.01 -15.26 1.49
N LYS A 239 3.74 -16.38 1.46
CA LYS A 239 5.21 -16.37 1.45
C LYS A 239 5.71 -15.57 0.24
N THR A 240 6.66 -14.67 0.47
CA THR A 240 7.10 -13.69 -0.53
C THR A 240 8.62 -13.62 -0.66
N HIS A 241 9.06 -13.41 -1.90
CA HIS A 241 10.31 -12.73 -2.22
C HIS A 241 9.96 -11.26 -2.44
N ASN A 242 10.45 -10.37 -1.57
CA ASN A 242 10.22 -8.94 -1.63
C ASN A 242 11.54 -8.19 -1.88
N PRO A 243 11.98 -8.04 -3.15
CA PRO A 243 13.05 -7.12 -3.51
C PRO A 243 12.76 -5.73 -2.96
N HIS A 244 13.77 -5.09 -2.40
CA HIS A 244 13.75 -3.67 -2.04
C HIS A 244 14.86 -3.03 -2.86
N LEU A 245 14.48 -2.34 -3.92
CA LEU A 245 15.37 -1.85 -4.97
C LEU A 245 15.73 -0.39 -4.66
N TRP A 246 16.87 -0.17 -3.98
CA TRP A 246 17.26 1.14 -3.47
C TRP A 246 17.83 2.06 -4.55
N PHE A 247 17.35 3.30 -4.54
CA PHE A 247 17.75 4.36 -5.46
C PHE A 247 18.87 5.25 -4.91
N ASP A 248 19.81 5.64 -5.77
CA ASP A 248 20.69 6.78 -5.52
C ASP A 248 19.95 8.14 -5.74
N SER A 249 20.66 9.27 -5.73
CA SER A 249 20.08 10.60 -5.98
C SER A 249 19.49 10.76 -7.38
N ASP A 250 19.98 9.97 -8.34
CA ASP A 250 19.79 10.14 -9.77
C ASP A 250 18.76 9.12 -10.32
N GLY A 251 18.12 8.35 -9.42
CA GLY A 251 17.10 7.37 -9.74
C GLY A 251 17.64 6.00 -10.16
N ARG A 252 18.94 5.73 -9.99
CA ARG A 252 19.58 4.45 -10.33
C ARG A 252 19.45 3.43 -9.21
N ASN A 253 19.13 2.20 -9.57
CA ASN A 253 19.12 1.08 -8.63
C ASN A 253 20.56 0.63 -8.35
N TYR A 254 21.02 0.73 -7.10
CA TYR A 254 22.40 0.37 -6.72
C TYR A 254 22.50 -0.83 -5.77
N TYR A 255 21.39 -1.19 -5.12
CA TYR A 255 21.33 -2.26 -4.12
C TYR A 255 19.94 -2.87 -4.03
N ASN A 256 19.87 -4.20 -4.01
CA ASN A 256 18.66 -4.97 -3.75
C ASN A 256 18.82 -5.75 -2.43
N GLY A 257 18.14 -5.28 -1.37
CA GLY A 257 18.05 -6.02 -0.11
C GLY A 257 16.74 -6.82 -0.05
N MET A 258 16.68 -7.92 -0.80
CA MET A 258 15.49 -8.75 -0.91
C MET A 258 15.17 -9.47 0.40
N ASP A 259 14.01 -9.18 0.99
CA ASP A 259 13.46 -9.95 2.10
C ASP A 259 12.79 -11.22 1.58
N VAL A 260 13.12 -12.36 2.17
CA VAL A 260 12.59 -13.67 1.77
C VAL A 260 12.01 -14.38 2.99
N THR A 261 10.74 -14.79 2.89
CA THR A 261 10.03 -15.43 4.02
C THR A 261 10.78 -16.66 4.55
N GLY A 262 11.20 -16.61 5.82
CA GLY A 262 11.96 -17.68 6.48
C GLY A 262 13.48 -17.64 6.30
N LEU A 263 14.02 -16.75 5.46
CA LEU A 263 15.47 -16.53 5.30
C LEU A 263 15.94 -15.13 5.75
N GLY A 264 15.02 -14.17 5.87
CA GLY A 264 15.35 -12.78 6.21
C GLY A 264 15.87 -12.01 4.99
N ARG A 265 16.70 -10.99 5.24
CA ARG A 265 17.21 -10.10 4.18
C ARG A 265 18.45 -10.64 3.49
N LEU A 266 18.29 -11.07 2.25
CA LEU A 266 19.38 -11.33 1.32
C LEU A 266 19.88 -10.01 0.74
N ARG A 267 21.11 -9.98 0.20
CA ARG A 267 21.78 -8.77 -0.29
C ARG A 267 22.39 -9.02 -1.66
N TYR A 268 22.10 -8.13 -2.60
CA TYR A 268 22.60 -8.18 -3.97
C TYR A 268 22.94 -6.76 -4.43
N TYR A 269 24.07 -6.60 -5.10
CA TYR A 269 24.57 -5.34 -5.65
C TYR A 269 24.54 -5.38 -7.19
N VAL A 270 25.13 -4.38 -7.84
CA VAL A 270 25.33 -4.36 -9.30
C VAL A 270 26.09 -5.62 -9.75
N GLY A 271 25.56 -6.32 -10.75
CA GLY A 271 26.10 -7.58 -11.27
C GLY A 271 25.72 -8.85 -10.48
N ASP A 272 25.22 -8.74 -9.25
CA ASP A 272 24.82 -9.92 -8.47
C ASP A 272 23.46 -10.48 -8.97
N PRO A 273 23.38 -11.78 -9.33
CA PRO A 273 22.11 -12.41 -9.66
C PRO A 273 21.27 -12.64 -8.40
N ALA A 274 20.08 -12.04 -8.36
CA ALA A 274 19.07 -12.19 -7.32
C ALA A 274 17.95 -13.15 -7.77
N PRO A 275 18.07 -14.47 -7.55
CA PRO A 275 17.04 -15.43 -7.93
C PRO A 275 15.86 -15.42 -6.96
N MET A 276 14.66 -15.38 -7.52
CA MET A 276 13.39 -15.58 -6.83
C MET A 276 12.86 -16.99 -7.14
N TYR A 277 12.34 -17.65 -6.12
CA TYR A 277 11.84 -19.01 -6.22
C TYR A 277 10.39 -19.14 -5.72
N ASP A 278 9.79 -20.27 -6.08
CA ASP A 278 8.45 -20.66 -5.67
C ASP A 278 8.47 -21.37 -4.31
N PHE A 279 7.79 -20.84 -3.31
CA PHE A 279 7.73 -21.50 -1.99
C PHE A 279 6.94 -22.83 -1.99
N ILE A 280 6.37 -23.23 -3.14
CA ILE A 280 5.78 -24.55 -3.37
C ILE A 280 6.75 -25.42 -4.20
N GLY A 281 7.22 -26.51 -3.60
CA GLY A 281 8.03 -27.55 -4.25
C GLY A 281 9.33 -27.88 -3.51
N THR A 282 10.03 -28.91 -3.98
CA THR A 282 11.25 -29.44 -3.33
C THR A 282 12.56 -29.10 -4.05
N ALA A 283 12.49 -28.51 -5.24
CA ALA A 283 13.66 -28.07 -6.01
C ALA A 283 14.50 -27.01 -5.27
N ASN A 284 15.73 -26.75 -5.76
CA ASN A 284 16.66 -25.75 -5.22
C ASN A 284 16.94 -25.86 -3.69
N GLY A 285 16.88 -27.10 -3.18
CA GLY A 285 17.07 -27.41 -1.75
C GLY A 285 15.86 -27.09 -0.89
N GLY A 286 14.65 -27.45 -1.33
CA GLY A 286 13.40 -27.13 -0.61
C GLY A 286 12.91 -25.69 -0.82
N ARG A 287 13.42 -24.99 -1.84
CA ARG A 287 13.02 -23.64 -2.24
C ARG A 287 12.13 -23.61 -3.49
N GLY A 288 11.69 -24.76 -3.98
CA GLY A 288 10.87 -24.91 -5.18
C GLY A 288 11.53 -24.39 -6.46
N ASN A 289 10.73 -24.12 -7.48
CA ASN A 289 11.21 -23.80 -8.83
C ASN A 289 11.67 -22.33 -8.93
N LEU A 290 12.67 -22.04 -9.76
CA LEU A 290 13.01 -20.66 -10.11
C LEU A 290 11.81 -19.99 -10.78
N THR A 291 11.52 -18.74 -10.42
CA THR A 291 10.40 -17.96 -10.98
C THR A 291 10.88 -16.78 -11.81
N CYS A 292 11.96 -16.12 -11.39
CA CYS A 292 12.70 -15.10 -12.13
C CYS A 292 14.08 -14.89 -11.49
N THR A 293 15.06 -14.45 -12.24
CA THR A 293 16.29 -13.83 -11.70
C THR A 293 16.27 -12.35 -12.04
N MET A 294 16.64 -11.50 -11.08
CA MET A 294 16.89 -10.08 -11.32
C MET A 294 18.38 -9.78 -11.14
N THR A 295 18.95 -8.90 -11.97
CA THR A 295 20.33 -8.43 -11.81
C THR A 295 20.35 -6.91 -11.95
N LEU A 296 21.00 -6.20 -11.01
CA LEU A 296 21.17 -4.75 -11.11
C LEU A 296 22.31 -4.42 -12.09
N ARG A 297 22.09 -3.41 -12.93
CA ARG A 297 22.98 -3.02 -14.04
C ARG A 297 23.86 -1.83 -13.67
N GLU A 298 25.01 -1.67 -14.32
CA GLU A 298 25.91 -0.51 -14.13
C GLU A 298 25.27 0.83 -14.54
N ASP A 299 24.32 0.81 -15.48
CA ASP A 299 23.52 1.99 -15.86
C ASP A 299 22.44 2.37 -14.81
N GLY A 300 22.31 1.58 -13.75
CA GLY A 300 21.28 1.70 -12.72
C GLY A 300 19.97 0.97 -13.05
N GLY A 301 19.89 0.33 -14.22
CA GLY A 301 18.75 -0.46 -14.64
C GLY A 301 18.69 -1.85 -13.99
N ILE A 302 17.79 -2.69 -14.50
CA ILE A 302 17.54 -4.05 -13.98
C ILE A 302 17.33 -5.02 -15.14
N ASP A 303 18.14 -6.07 -15.23
CA ASP A 303 17.86 -7.24 -16.07
C ASP A 303 16.86 -8.16 -15.34
N ILE A 304 15.86 -8.66 -16.07
CA ILE A 304 14.74 -9.47 -15.56
C ILE A 304 14.62 -10.73 -16.45
N ALA A 305 15.11 -11.86 -15.94
CA ALA A 305 15.19 -13.12 -16.66
C ALA A 305 14.19 -14.14 -16.12
N ALA A 306 13.17 -14.49 -16.92
CA ALA A 306 12.32 -15.64 -16.64
C ALA A 306 13.09 -16.97 -16.88
N PRO A 307 12.66 -18.11 -16.30
CA PRO A 307 13.36 -19.39 -16.46
C PRO A 307 13.40 -19.93 -17.90
N THR A 308 12.52 -19.46 -18.78
CA THR A 308 12.45 -19.80 -20.19
C THR A 308 11.97 -18.60 -21.01
N GLY A 309 12.40 -18.53 -22.28
CA GLY A 309 12.07 -17.41 -23.17
C GLY A 309 13.15 -16.32 -23.18
N PRO A 310 12.84 -15.13 -23.73
CA PRO A 310 13.81 -14.03 -23.85
C PRO A 310 14.11 -13.40 -22.48
N THR A 311 15.32 -12.85 -22.35
CA THR A 311 15.68 -12.00 -21.20
C THR A 311 15.23 -10.57 -21.48
N TYR A 312 14.63 -9.92 -20.50
CA TYR A 312 14.23 -8.51 -20.59
C TYR A 312 15.13 -7.64 -19.72
N ALA A 313 15.15 -6.33 -19.99
CA ALA A 313 15.79 -5.37 -19.11
C ALA A 313 15.04 -4.03 -19.07
N ILE A 314 15.07 -3.37 -17.92
CA ILE A 314 14.86 -1.93 -17.79
C ILE A 314 16.24 -1.29 -17.87
N ALA A 315 16.49 -0.45 -18.88
CA ALA A 315 17.76 0.21 -19.12
C ALA A 315 17.58 1.74 -19.30
N ALA A 316 18.69 2.47 -19.35
CA ALA A 316 18.68 3.93 -19.47
C ALA A 316 17.90 4.45 -20.69
N GLY A 317 17.37 5.66 -20.56
CA GLY A 317 16.75 6.45 -21.63
C GLY A 317 17.75 7.04 -22.63
N ARG A 318 17.25 7.84 -23.58
CA ARG A 318 18.06 8.54 -24.61
C ARG A 318 19.17 9.44 -24.06
N ASP A 319 19.08 9.86 -22.80
CA ASP A 319 20.02 10.75 -22.12
C ASP A 319 21.08 10.01 -21.27
N GLY A 320 20.98 8.68 -21.14
CA GLY A 320 21.83 7.88 -20.25
C GLY A 320 21.41 7.89 -18.77
N THR A 321 20.19 8.36 -18.45
CA THR A 321 19.61 8.31 -17.10
C THR A 321 18.35 7.43 -17.08
N LEU A 322 17.67 7.36 -15.93
CA LEU A 322 16.36 6.74 -15.77
C LEU A 322 15.29 7.80 -15.40
N LEU A 323 15.57 9.09 -15.61
CA LEU A 323 14.81 10.20 -15.01
C LEU A 323 13.62 10.68 -15.85
N GLU A 324 13.79 10.78 -17.17
CA GLU A 324 12.75 11.31 -18.07
C GLU A 324 12.06 10.22 -18.90
N GLU A 325 12.76 9.11 -19.15
CA GLU A 325 12.27 7.89 -19.78
C GLU A 325 13.15 6.69 -19.41
N VAL A 326 12.69 5.48 -19.69
CA VAL A 326 13.51 4.24 -19.67
C VAL A 326 13.36 3.47 -20.97
N THR A 327 14.40 2.73 -21.36
CA THR A 327 14.36 1.82 -22.51
C THR A 327 14.14 0.39 -22.01
N VAL A 328 13.12 -0.29 -22.54
CA VAL A 328 12.93 -1.73 -22.31
C VAL A 328 13.70 -2.51 -23.38
N LEU A 329 14.56 -3.42 -22.97
CA LEU A 329 15.26 -4.34 -23.87
C LEU A 329 14.59 -5.72 -23.87
N ARG A 330 14.66 -6.43 -25.01
CA ARG A 330 14.32 -7.85 -25.19
C ARG A 330 15.52 -8.51 -25.87
N ASP A 331 16.14 -9.49 -25.21
CA ASP A 331 17.42 -10.11 -25.62
C ASP A 331 18.51 -9.08 -25.99
N GLY A 332 18.59 -7.99 -25.21
CA GLY A 332 19.52 -6.88 -25.42
C GLY A 332 19.13 -5.90 -26.53
N ALA A 333 18.18 -6.24 -27.41
CA ALA A 333 17.67 -5.34 -28.43
C ALA A 333 16.62 -4.36 -27.84
N PRO A 334 16.64 -3.06 -28.20
CA PRO A 334 15.61 -2.12 -27.78
C PRO A 334 14.21 -2.53 -28.28
N TRP A 335 13.28 -2.73 -27.35
CA TRP A 335 11.92 -3.17 -27.63
C TRP A 335 10.91 -2.04 -27.42
N LEU A 336 10.89 -1.41 -26.24
CA LEU A 336 10.02 -0.27 -25.92
C LEU A 336 10.82 0.92 -25.40
N ARG A 337 10.26 2.12 -25.52
CA ARG A 337 10.59 3.29 -24.69
C ARG A 337 9.38 3.60 -23.82
N VAL A 338 9.61 3.87 -22.54
CA VAL A 338 8.56 4.18 -21.56
C VAL A 338 8.86 5.55 -20.95
N ALA A 339 7.93 6.48 -21.09
CA ALA A 339 7.97 7.80 -20.46
C ALA A 339 6.66 8.04 -19.69
N THR A 340 6.75 8.69 -18.54
CA THR A 340 5.61 8.98 -17.68
C THR A 340 5.70 10.38 -17.07
N ILE A 341 4.55 10.99 -16.80
CA ILE A 341 4.47 12.28 -16.11
C ILE A 341 3.35 12.17 -15.09
N ASP A 342 3.71 11.98 -13.82
CA ASP A 342 2.74 12.10 -12.73
C ASP A 342 2.58 13.55 -12.28
N ARG A 343 1.33 13.99 -12.14
CA ARG A 343 0.95 15.34 -11.71
C ARG A 343 0.02 15.24 -10.52
N VAL A 344 0.55 14.73 -9.40
CA VAL A 344 -0.17 14.48 -8.14
C VAL A 344 -1.19 15.56 -7.77
N ARG A 345 -0.82 16.85 -7.83
CA ARG A 345 -1.71 17.99 -7.51
C ARG A 345 -3.00 18.06 -8.33
N PHE A 346 -3.04 17.43 -9.51
CA PHE A 346 -4.19 17.40 -10.42
C PHE A 346 -4.87 16.03 -10.51
N GLY A 347 -4.32 14.98 -9.86
CA GLY A 347 -4.87 13.63 -9.96
C GLY A 347 -4.72 13.01 -11.36
N VAL A 348 -3.57 13.19 -12.01
CA VAL A 348 -3.32 12.73 -13.38
C VAL A 348 -1.92 12.15 -13.55
N THR A 349 -1.80 10.90 -14.00
CA THR A 349 -0.56 10.33 -14.53
C THR A 349 -0.71 10.12 -16.04
N ALA A 350 0.16 10.74 -16.83
CA ALA A 350 0.32 10.39 -18.24
C ALA A 350 1.35 9.27 -18.38
N ILE A 351 1.05 8.29 -19.24
CA ILE A 351 1.94 7.17 -19.58
C ILE A 351 2.03 7.12 -21.11
N GLU A 352 3.25 7.13 -21.64
CA GLU A 352 3.56 6.97 -23.05
C GLU A 352 4.53 5.80 -23.22
N VAL A 353 4.16 4.85 -24.07
CA VAL A 353 4.96 3.69 -24.44
C VAL A 353 5.14 3.72 -25.96
N THR A 354 6.37 3.80 -26.43
CA THR A 354 6.70 3.74 -27.86
C THR A 354 7.27 2.36 -28.19
N GLY A 355 6.65 1.64 -29.12
CA GLY A 355 7.25 0.44 -29.70
C GLY A 355 8.42 0.82 -30.61
N LEU A 356 9.62 0.32 -30.29
CA LEU A 356 10.87 0.65 -31.00
C LEU A 356 11.15 -0.30 -32.17
N ALA A 357 10.67 -1.54 -32.08
CA ALA A 357 10.74 -2.53 -33.15
C ALA A 357 9.48 -2.58 -34.01
N ASP A 358 8.29 -2.45 -33.39
CA ASP A 358 7.00 -2.39 -34.06
C ASP A 358 6.16 -1.25 -33.48
N SER A 359 5.76 -0.29 -34.32
CA SER A 359 4.96 0.85 -33.87
C SER A 359 3.58 0.47 -33.31
N ARG A 360 3.08 -0.72 -33.63
CA ARG A 360 1.82 -1.28 -33.09
C ARG A 360 1.92 -1.69 -31.62
N GLU A 361 3.12 -1.81 -31.07
CA GLU A 361 3.34 -2.01 -29.62
C GLU A 361 3.30 -0.67 -28.84
N SER A 362 3.12 0.47 -29.54
CA SER A 362 3.00 1.78 -28.90
C SER A 362 1.60 1.98 -28.27
N ALA A 363 1.56 2.59 -27.09
CA ALA A 363 0.34 2.93 -26.40
C ALA A 363 0.50 4.26 -25.64
N SER A 364 -0.58 5.05 -25.54
CA SER A 364 -0.67 6.19 -24.64
C SER A 364 -1.89 6.03 -23.74
N ARG A 365 -1.71 6.26 -22.44
CA ARG A 365 -2.75 6.12 -21.42
C ARG A 365 -2.66 7.27 -20.44
N VAL A 366 -3.79 7.93 -20.18
CA VAL A 366 -3.91 8.93 -19.12
C VAL A 366 -4.73 8.31 -17.99
N LEU A 367 -4.08 8.06 -16.86
CA LEU A 367 -4.75 7.68 -15.62
C LEU A 367 -5.26 8.96 -14.95
N ARG A 368 -6.56 9.02 -14.66
CA ARG A 368 -7.16 10.03 -13.80
C ARG A 368 -7.48 9.36 -12.47
N TYR A 369 -7.15 10.03 -11.37
CA TYR A 369 -7.41 9.55 -10.03
C TYR A 369 -7.87 10.69 -9.13
N ASP A 370 -8.46 10.35 -7.99
CA ASP A 370 -8.60 11.31 -6.91
C ASP A 370 -7.23 11.65 -6.33
N ARG A 371 -6.80 12.91 -6.46
CA ARG A 371 -5.50 13.41 -5.98
C ARG A 371 -5.23 13.18 -4.48
N LEU A 372 -6.28 12.90 -3.69
CA LEU A 372 -6.21 12.70 -2.24
C LEU A 372 -6.40 11.25 -1.81
N THR A 373 -6.91 10.33 -2.64
CA THR A 373 -7.07 8.91 -2.27
C THR A 373 -6.41 7.93 -3.24
N GLY A 374 -6.05 8.36 -4.45
CA GLY A 374 -5.45 7.53 -5.49
C GLY A 374 -6.46 6.67 -6.26
N VAL A 375 -7.74 6.68 -5.86
CA VAL A 375 -8.82 5.95 -6.56
C VAL A 375 -8.95 6.46 -8.00
N LEU A 376 -8.79 5.55 -8.97
CA LEU A 376 -8.94 5.83 -10.40
C LEU A 376 -10.39 6.23 -10.75
N ARG A 377 -10.54 7.07 -11.78
CA ARG A 377 -11.80 7.71 -12.21
C ARG A 377 -12.04 7.57 -13.72
#